data_AF-A0A7U3UV15-F1
#
_entry.id   AF-A0A7U3UV15-F1
#
_cell.length_a   1.000
_cell.length_b   1.000
_cell.length_c   1.000
_cell.angle_alpha   90.00
_cell.angle_beta   90.00
_cell.angle_gamma   90.00
#
_symmetry.space_group_name_H-M   'P 1'
#
loop_
_entity.id
_entity.type
_entity.pdbx_description
1 polymer ?
#
loop_
_entity_poly.entity_id
_entity_poly.type
_entity_poly.pdbx_seq_one_letter_code
_entity_poly.pdbx_strand_id
1 'polypeptide(L)' 'MHTAPRLQLADAYAASVETGIKPGTIRQWLHRGKLTRHGYDTAGRALIDLAELRNLKGT' A
#
# COMPACT_ATOMS: atom_id res chain seq x y z
N MET A 1 7.74 -4.02 26.41
CA MET A 1 6.54 -4.40 25.63
C MET A 1 6.76 -3.93 24.21
N HIS A 2 7.10 -4.82 23.27
CA HIS A 2 7.19 -4.45 21.85
C HIS A 2 5.78 -4.50 21.26
N THR A 3 5.13 -3.35 21.17
CA THR A 3 3.93 -3.20 20.33
C THR A 3 4.39 -3.37 18.89
N ALA A 4 4.00 -4.47 18.24
CA ALA A 4 4.20 -4.60 16.81
C ALA A 4 3.51 -3.40 16.12
N PRO A 5 4.15 -2.73 15.16
CA PRO A 5 3.53 -1.60 14.46
C PRO A 5 2.25 -2.09 13.79
N ARG A 6 1.14 -1.39 14.05
CA ARG A 6 -0.15 -1.69 13.42
C ARG A 6 -0.04 -1.31 11.94
N LEU A 7 0.08 -2.32 11.07
CA LEU A 7 0.06 -2.12 9.63
C LEU A 7 -1.26 -1.45 9.23
N GLN A 8 -1.16 -0.32 8.53
CA GLN A 8 -2.30 0.39 7.98
C GLN A 8 -2.52 -0.12 6.56
N LEU A 9 -3.26 -1.23 6.45
CA LEU A 9 -3.52 -1.88 5.18
C LEU A 9 -4.67 -1.21 4.45
N ALA A 10 -4.42 -0.82 3.20
CA ALA A 10 -5.41 -0.21 2.32
C ALA A 10 -5.30 -0.78 0.90
N ASP A 11 -6.41 -0.76 0.18
CA ASP A 11 -6.40 -1.04 -1.26
C ASP A 11 -5.82 0.16 -2.06
N ALA A 12 -5.49 -0.06 -3.32
CA ALA A 12 -4.84 0.95 -4.17
C ALA A 12 -5.67 2.24 -4.38
N TYR A 13 -7.00 2.19 -4.28
CA TYR A 13 -7.85 3.38 -4.39
C TYR A 13 -7.85 4.17 -3.08
N ALA A 14 -8.03 3.50 -1.95
CA ALA A 14 -7.92 4.14 -0.63
C ALA A 14 -6.53 4.76 -0.43
N ALA A 15 -5.48 4.04 -0.80
CA ALA A 15 -4.10 4.52 -0.75
C ALA A 15 -3.86 5.72 -1.69
N SER A 16 -4.52 5.77 -2.84
CA SER A 16 -4.47 6.91 -3.75
C SER A 16 -5.11 8.16 -3.17
N VAL A 17 -6.24 8.03 -2.47
CA VAL A 17 -6.92 9.16 -1.82
C VAL A 17 -6.00 9.78 -0.77
N GLU A 18 -5.30 8.95 -0.01
CA GLU A 18 -4.41 9.42 1.05
C GLU A 18 -3.10 10.02 0.54
N THR A 19 -2.45 9.35 -0.42
CA THR A 19 -1.10 9.72 -0.85
C THR A 19 -1.08 10.62 -2.08
N GLY A 20 -2.16 10.68 -2.85
CA GLY A 20 -2.24 11.33 -4.16
C GLY A 20 -1.59 10.55 -5.29
N ILE A 21 -1.03 9.35 -5.03
CA ILE A 21 -0.40 8.52 -6.06
C ILE A 21 -1.49 7.82 -6.86
N LYS A 22 -1.42 7.88 -8.20
CA LYS A 22 -2.41 7.23 -9.07
C LYS A 22 -2.51 5.72 -8.76
N PRO A 23 -3.72 5.13 -8.69
CA PRO A 23 -3.88 3.70 -8.40
C PRO A 23 -3.12 2.79 -9.38
N GLY A 24 -3.02 3.20 -10.65
CA GLY A 24 -2.23 2.49 -11.66
C GLY A 24 -0.74 2.41 -11.33
N THR A 25 -0.17 3.48 -10.79
CA THR A 25 1.23 3.52 -10.35
C THR A 25 1.46 2.59 -9.17
N ILE A 26 0.55 2.61 -8.17
CA ILE A 26 0.59 1.72 -7.01
C ILE A 26 0.56 0.25 -7.46
N ARG A 27 -0.36 -0.10 -8.37
CA ARG A 27 -0.44 -1.45 -8.95
C ARG A 27 0.83 -1.86 -9.71
N GLN A 28 1.41 -0.94 -10.47
CA GLN A 28 2.69 -1.21 -11.15
C GLN A 28 3.83 -1.43 -10.15
N TRP A 29 3.87 -0.68 -9.06
CA TRP A 29 4.88 -0.86 -8.02
C TRP A 29 4.74 -2.21 -7.30
N LEU A 30 3.52 -2.63 -6.97
CA LEU A 30 3.25 -3.98 -6.47
C LEU A 30 3.73 -5.06 -7.46
N HIS A 31 3.37 -4.93 -8.74
CA HIS A 31 3.78 -5.89 -9.77
C HIS A 31 5.31 -5.95 -9.96
N ARG A 32 5.99 -4.81 -9.82
CA ARG A 32 7.45 -4.70 -9.94
C ARG A 32 8.20 -5.05 -8.64
N GLY A 33 7.50 -5.41 -7.56
CA GLY A 33 8.09 -5.71 -6.25
C GLY A 33 8.68 -4.50 -5.53
N LYS A 34 8.25 -3.27 -5.88
CA LYS A 34 8.62 -2.04 -5.15
C LYS A 34 7.79 -1.82 -3.89
N LEU A 35 6.62 -2.45 -3.81
CA LEU A 35 5.73 -2.44 -2.66
C LEU A 35 5.46 -3.88 -2.24
N THR A 36 5.27 -4.06 -0.94
CA THR A 36 4.89 -5.34 -0.35
C THR A 36 3.38 -5.54 -0.44
N ARG A 37 2.97 -6.69 -0.97
CA ARG A 37 1.56 -7.10 -0.94
C ARG A 37 1.31 -7.87 0.36
N HIS A 38 0.42 -7.36 1.20
CA HIS A 38 0.07 -7.97 2.49
C HIS A 38 -1.10 -8.97 2.42
N GLY A 39 -1.65 -9.18 1.23
CA GLY A 39 -2.77 -10.07 0.97
C GLY A 39 -3.80 -9.42 0.06
N TYR A 40 -5.04 -9.86 0.20
CA TYR A 40 -6.17 -9.38 -0.56
C TYR A 40 -7.35 -9.09 0.37
N ASP A 41 -8.17 -8.10 0.02
CA ASP A 41 -9.46 -7.90 0.68
C ASP A 41 -10.52 -8.91 0.17
N THR A 42 -11.74 -8.81 0.71
CA THR A 42 -12.87 -9.67 0.33
C THR A 42 -13.31 -9.50 -1.13
N ALA A 43 -12.92 -8.41 -1.79
CA ALA A 43 -13.18 -8.13 -3.20
C ALA A 43 -11.99 -8.51 -4.11
N GLY A 44 -10.95 -9.14 -3.58
CA GLY A 44 -9.77 -9.55 -4.33
C GLY A 44 -8.80 -8.41 -4.68
N ARG A 45 -8.91 -7.25 -4.01
CA ARG A 45 -8.00 -6.11 -4.18
C ARG A 45 -6.78 -6.29 -3.29
N ALA A 46 -5.60 -6.02 -3.84
CA ALA A 46 -4.33 -6.14 -3.09
C ALA A 46 -4.28 -5.13 -1.93
N LEU A 47 -3.89 -5.62 -0.75
CA LEU A 47 -3.68 -4.81 0.45
C LEU A 47 -2.21 -4.35 0.53
N ILE A 48 -2.04 -3.04 0.72
CA ILE A 48 -0.75 -2.32 0.73
C ILE A 48 -0.59 -1.64 2.09
N ASP A 49 0.63 -1.63 2.64
CA ASP A 49 0.95 -0.81 3.82
C ASP A 49 1.13 0.66 3.41
N LEU A 50 0.32 1.53 4.01
CA LEU A 50 0.37 2.97 3.76
C LEU A 50 1.68 3.61 4.23
N ALA A 51 2.33 3.07 5.26
CA ALA A 51 3.63 3.58 5.71
C ALA A 51 4.72 3.34 4.66
N GLU A 52 4.81 2.13 4.11
CA GLU A 52 5.70 1.78 3.00
C GLU A 52 5.46 2.70 1.79
N LEU A 53 4.19 2.92 1.44
CA LEU A 53 3.83 3.77 0.30
C LEU A 53 4.23 5.24 0.51
N ARG A 54 4.06 5.79 1.71
CA ARG A 54 4.49 7.17 2.04
C ARG A 54 6.01 7.32 1.95
N ASN A 55 6.76 6.30 2.38
CA ASN A 55 8.23 6.31 2.28
C ASN A 55 8.71 6.36 0.83
N LEU A 56 8.03 5.67 -0.09
CA LEU A 56 8.35 5.74 -1.53
C LEU A 56 8.04 7.11 -2.16
N LYS A 57 7.02 7.82 -1.64
CA LYS A 57 6.68 9.17 -2.11
C LYS A 57 7.72 10.21 -1.71
N GLY A 58 8.33 10.05 -0.54
CA GLY A 58 9.26 11.01 0.07
C GLY A 58 10.69 10.98 -0.49
N THR A 59 10.94 10.22 -1.56
CA THR A 59 12.19 10.23 -2.34
C THR A 59 12.04 11.16 -3.53
#